data_AF-A0A518GML2-F1
#
_entry.id   AF-A0A518GML2-F1
#
_cell.length_a   1.000
_cell.length_b   1.000
_cell.length_c   1.000
_cell.angle_alpha   90.00
_cell.angle_beta   90.00
_cell.angle_gamma   90.00
#
_symmetry.space_group_name_H-M   'P 1'
#
loop_
_entity.id
_entity.type
_entity.pdbx_description
1 polymer ?
#
loop_
_entity_poly.entity_id
_entity_poly.type
_entity_poly.pdbx_seq_one_letter_code
_entity_poly.pdbx_strand_id
1 'polypeptide(L)'
;MLSLHSARARWMTGAFLLLALALTEGIYFRATTAADKEDQSLSAFMRKKLDASSKILEGITTEDSQLVVQGADALLAMSKTEIWNVLLDQDYRDFNTEFRGSVRKLRDAAEKGNFDNATLQWMDAVKSCVECHKYVRSQRPVVK
;
A
#
# COMPACT_ATOMS: atom_id res chain seq x y z
N MET A 1 67.95 -35.56 7.99
CA MET A 1 67.08 -35.14 6.86
C MET A 1 65.64 -35.54 7.20
N LEU A 2 64.66 -34.70 6.82
CA LEU A 2 63.21 -34.71 7.20
C LEU A 2 62.98 -34.22 8.65
N SER A 3 62.10 -33.26 8.95
CA SER A 3 60.84 -32.87 8.32
C SER A 3 60.50 -31.41 8.68
N LEU A 4 60.40 -30.52 7.68
CA LEU A 4 59.93 -29.12 7.83
C LEU A 4 58.58 -28.88 7.10
N HIS A 5 57.85 -29.93 6.70
CA HIS A 5 56.73 -29.81 5.76
C HIS A 5 55.32 -29.63 6.38
N SER A 6 55.14 -29.59 7.71
CA SER A 6 53.79 -29.66 8.31
C SER A 6 53.15 -28.34 8.78
N ALA A 7 53.90 -27.22 8.83
CA ALA A 7 53.35 -25.97 9.38
C ALA A 7 52.65 -25.08 8.34
N ARG A 8 53.08 -25.10 7.06
CA ARG A 8 52.54 -24.23 6.01
C ARG A 8 51.17 -24.67 5.48
N ALA A 9 50.85 -25.97 5.57
CA ALA A 9 49.61 -26.52 5.01
C ALA A 9 48.35 -26.23 5.84
N ARG A 10 48.48 -25.93 7.15
CA ARG A 10 47.34 -25.64 8.05
C ARG A 10 46.82 -24.20 7.98
N TRP A 11 47.60 -23.27 7.43
CA TRP A 11 47.22 -21.86 7.32
C TRP A 11 46.47 -21.56 6.02
N MET A 12 46.66 -22.38 4.98
CA MET A 12 45.98 -22.24 3.70
C MET A 12 44.57 -22.85 3.68
N THR A 13 44.27 -23.83 4.53
CA THR A 13 42.95 -24.49 4.55
C THR A 13 41.90 -23.75 5.36
N GLY A 14 42.29 -23.03 6.43
CA GLY A 14 41.36 -22.25 7.26
C GLY A 14 40.89 -20.94 6.61
N ALA A 15 41.73 -20.30 5.80
CA ALA A 15 41.39 -19.05 5.11
C ALA A 15 40.43 -19.25 3.92
N PHE A 16 40.50 -20.40 3.24
CA PHE A 16 39.62 -20.71 2.11
C PHE A 16 38.17 -21.03 2.52
N LEU A 17 37.96 -21.61 3.70
CA LEU A 17 36.62 -21.95 4.21
C LEU A 17 35.83 -20.71 4.70
N LEU A 18 36.50 -19.69 5.23
CA LEU A 18 35.83 -18.44 5.65
C LEU A 18 35.52 -17.51 4.46
N LEU A 19 36.32 -17.55 3.39
CA LEU A 19 36.00 -16.82 2.16
C LEU A 19 34.81 -17.43 1.40
N ALA A 20 34.63 -18.76 1.46
CA ALA A 20 33.54 -19.44 0.78
C ALA A 20 32.15 -19.15 1.41
N LEU A 21 32.05 -19.01 2.74
CA LEU A 21 30.79 -18.65 3.40
C LEU A 21 30.38 -17.18 3.13
N ALA A 22 31.34 -16.26 3.09
CA ALA A 22 31.06 -14.85 2.78
C ALA A 22 30.60 -14.66 1.32
N LEU A 23 31.03 -15.53 0.40
CA LEU A 23 30.60 -15.51 -1.00
C LEU A 23 29.21 -16.12 -1.22
N THR A 24 28.72 -17.00 -0.34
CA THR A 24 27.34 -17.52 -0.44
C THR A 24 26.30 -16.57 0.13
N GLU A 25 26.63 -15.78 1.16
CA GLU A 25 25.68 -14.80 1.72
C GLU A 25 25.57 -13.52 0.88
N GLY A 26 26.64 -13.13 0.16
CA GLY A 26 26.65 -11.97 -0.73
C GLY A 26 25.74 -12.09 -1.97
N ILE A 27 25.30 -13.32 -2.32
CA ILE A 27 24.45 -13.57 -3.50
C ILE A 27 22.98 -13.18 -3.23
N TYR A 28 22.57 -13.01 -1.97
CA TYR A 28 21.18 -12.74 -1.61
C TYR A 28 20.87 -11.25 -1.39
N PHE A 29 21.86 -10.36 -1.41
CA PHE A 29 21.59 -8.92 -1.29
C PHE A 29 21.14 -8.33 -2.63
N ARG A 30 19.84 -8.48 -2.94
CA ARG A 30 19.22 -7.74 -4.05
C ARG A 30 19.07 -6.28 -3.64
N ALA A 31 19.83 -5.40 -4.29
CA ALA A 31 19.66 -3.96 -4.10
C ALA A 31 18.24 -3.55 -4.51
N THR A 32 17.54 -2.85 -3.60
CA THR A 32 16.21 -2.28 -3.86
C THR A 32 16.30 -1.24 -4.97
N THR A 33 15.48 -1.38 -6.00
CA THR A 33 15.43 -0.43 -7.12
C THR A 33 14.62 0.83 -6.76
N ALA A 34 14.71 1.88 -7.58
CA ALA A 34 13.86 3.06 -7.41
C ALA A 34 12.36 2.72 -7.57
N ALA A 35 12.04 1.83 -8.52
CA ALA A 35 10.68 1.34 -8.73
C ALA A 35 10.13 0.58 -7.50
N ASP A 36 10.95 -0.24 -6.84
CA ASP A 36 10.55 -0.94 -5.62
C ASP A 36 10.23 0.05 -4.48
N LYS A 37 10.99 1.15 -4.37
CA LYS A 37 10.74 2.20 -3.36
C LYS A 37 9.46 2.98 -3.64
N GLU A 38 9.17 3.26 -4.91
CA GLU A 38 7.94 3.94 -5.33
C GLU A 38 6.71 3.07 -5.02
N ASP A 39 6.73 1.77 -5.36
CA ASP A 39 5.66 0.83 -5.04
C ASP A 39 5.43 0.70 -3.53
N GLN A 40 6.50 0.64 -2.73
CA GLN A 40 6.42 0.67 -1.27
C GLN A 40 5.77 1.96 -0.75
N SER A 41 6.12 3.12 -1.34
CA SER A 41 5.55 4.41 -0.96
C SER A 41 4.04 4.49 -1.26
N LEU A 42 3.63 3.99 -2.43
CA LEU A 42 2.23 3.92 -2.82
C LEU A 42 1.45 2.94 -1.95
N SER A 43 2.02 1.77 -1.66
CA SER A 43 1.42 0.79 -0.77
C SER A 43 1.20 1.37 0.64
N ALA A 44 2.21 2.03 1.21
CA ALA A 44 2.09 2.71 2.49
C ALA A 44 1.03 3.82 2.46
N PHE A 45 0.95 4.58 1.37
CA PHE A 45 -0.09 5.58 1.16
C PHE A 45 -1.50 4.96 1.09
N MET A 46 -1.67 3.85 0.37
CA MET A 46 -2.95 3.14 0.26
C MET A 46 -3.37 2.43 1.56
N ARG A 47 -2.43 2.19 2.49
CA ARG A 47 -2.78 1.71 3.84
C ARG A 47 -3.49 2.79 4.66
N LYS A 48 -3.10 4.05 4.52
CA LYS A 48 -3.85 5.18 5.12
C LYS A 48 -5.30 5.27 4.62
N LYS A 49 -5.57 4.85 3.37
CA LYS A 49 -6.94 4.77 2.81
C LYS A 49 -7.77 3.74 3.58
N LEU A 50 -7.17 2.60 3.94
CA LEU A 50 -7.85 1.58 4.76
C LEU A 50 -8.10 2.09 6.18
N ASP A 51 -7.15 2.80 6.77
CA ASP A 51 -7.32 3.36 8.12
C ASP A 51 -8.50 4.34 8.16
N ALA A 52 -8.59 5.24 7.18
CA ALA A 52 -9.71 6.17 7.05
C ALA A 52 -11.05 5.45 6.78
N SER A 53 -11.04 4.41 5.94
CA SER A 53 -12.21 3.56 5.69
C SER A 53 -12.68 2.83 6.95
N SER A 54 -11.75 2.40 7.80
CA SER A 54 -12.04 1.67 9.04
C SER A 54 -12.71 2.60 10.06
N LYS A 55 -12.26 3.85 10.17
CA LYS A 55 -12.92 4.88 11.01
C LYS A 55 -14.35 5.17 10.57
N ILE A 56 -14.61 5.20 9.26
CA ILE A 56 -15.96 5.37 8.74
C ILE A 56 -16.84 4.21 9.16
N LEU A 57 -16.37 2.97 8.98
CA LEU A 57 -17.15 1.80 9.36
C LEU A 57 -17.42 1.78 10.87
N GLU A 58 -16.40 2.04 11.68
CA GLU A 58 -16.53 2.18 13.14
C GLU A 58 -17.60 3.22 13.48
N GLY A 59 -17.46 4.45 12.97
CA GLY A 59 -18.39 5.54 13.26
C GLY A 59 -19.82 5.27 12.79
N ILE A 60 -20.03 4.58 11.66
CA ILE A 60 -21.37 4.14 11.25
C ILE A 60 -21.94 3.14 12.25
N THR A 61 -21.17 2.14 12.66
CA THR A 61 -21.65 1.07 13.56
C THR A 61 -21.87 1.53 15.00
N THR A 62 -21.23 2.62 15.41
CA THR A 62 -21.34 3.19 16.76
C THR A 62 -22.14 4.49 16.79
N GLU A 63 -22.72 4.91 15.66
CA GLU A 63 -23.38 6.21 15.50
C GLU A 63 -22.51 7.41 15.92
N ASP A 64 -21.19 7.30 15.72
CA ASP A 64 -20.23 8.37 15.98
C ASP A 64 -19.98 9.18 14.70
N SER A 65 -20.68 10.30 14.60
CA SER A 65 -20.54 11.25 13.49
C SER A 65 -19.12 11.79 13.35
N GLN A 66 -18.39 12.00 14.46
CA GLN A 66 -17.04 12.55 14.40
C GLN A 66 -16.08 11.56 13.75
N LEU A 67 -16.17 10.27 14.06
CA LEU A 67 -15.36 9.24 13.41
C LEU A 67 -15.65 9.14 11.91
N VAL A 68 -16.93 9.20 11.50
CA VAL A 68 -17.31 9.19 10.09
C VAL A 68 -16.76 10.41 9.36
N VAL A 69 -16.92 11.61 9.93
CA VAL A 69 -16.46 12.86 9.33
C VAL A 69 -14.94 12.87 9.20
N GLN A 70 -14.21 12.49 10.25
CA GLN A 70 -12.74 12.42 10.22
C GLN A 70 -12.23 11.44 9.15
N GLY A 71 -12.84 10.26 9.04
CA GLY A 71 -12.50 9.29 8.01
C GLY A 71 -12.82 9.79 6.60
N ALA A 72 -13.99 10.41 6.41
CA ALA A 72 -14.41 10.95 5.13
C ALA A 72 -13.49 12.10 4.67
N ASP A 73 -13.13 13.02 5.57
CA ASP A 73 -12.23 14.13 5.27
C ASP A 73 -10.82 13.63 4.91
N ALA A 74 -10.32 12.63 5.63
CA ALA A 74 -9.05 11.99 5.30
C ALA A 74 -9.08 11.38 3.89
N LEU A 75 -10.15 10.65 3.52
CA LEU A 75 -10.30 10.09 2.17
C LEU A 75 -10.38 11.19 1.10
N LEU A 76 -11.13 12.26 1.35
CA LEU A 76 -11.26 13.39 0.42
C LEU A 76 -9.93 14.11 0.23
N ALA A 77 -9.18 14.36 1.31
CA ALA A 77 -7.86 14.98 1.26
C ALA A 77 -6.86 14.11 0.50
N MET A 78 -6.76 12.83 0.85
CA MET A 78 -5.89 11.86 0.17
C MET A 78 -6.19 11.80 -1.32
N SER A 79 -7.47 11.80 -1.70
CA SER A 79 -7.87 11.71 -3.10
C SER A 79 -7.39 12.87 -3.96
N LYS A 80 -6.97 14.00 -3.38
CA LYS A 80 -6.49 15.18 -4.13
C LYS A 80 -4.97 15.24 -4.25
N THR A 81 -4.26 14.32 -3.61
CA THR A 81 -2.79 14.29 -3.63
C THR A 81 -2.28 13.66 -4.93
N GLU A 82 -1.06 14.04 -5.35
CA GLU A 82 -0.51 13.55 -6.61
C GLU A 82 -0.27 12.03 -6.61
N ILE A 83 0.18 11.48 -5.49
CA ILE A 83 0.39 10.03 -5.32
C ILE A 83 -0.90 9.22 -5.44
N TRP A 84 -2.08 9.85 -5.38
CA TRP A 84 -3.34 9.19 -5.67
C TRP A 84 -3.47 8.87 -7.16
N ASN A 85 -2.97 9.72 -8.07
CA ASN A 85 -3.16 9.61 -9.52
C ASN A 85 -2.25 8.55 -10.17
N VAL A 86 -2.51 7.28 -9.86
CA VAL A 86 -1.73 6.14 -10.38
C VAL A 86 -1.95 5.87 -11.87
N LEU A 87 -3.02 6.43 -12.44
CA LEU A 87 -3.34 6.41 -13.87
C LEU A 87 -3.84 7.79 -14.29
N LEU A 88 -3.70 8.10 -15.57
CA LEU A 88 -4.04 9.41 -16.15
C LEU A 88 -5.12 9.33 -17.23
N ASP A 89 -5.81 8.20 -17.38
CA ASP A 89 -6.92 8.02 -18.32
C ASP A 89 -8.26 8.55 -17.76
N GLN A 90 -9.29 8.56 -18.61
CA GLN A 90 -10.61 9.09 -18.24
C GLN A 90 -11.37 8.15 -17.30
N ASP A 91 -11.30 6.84 -17.52
CA ASP A 91 -12.03 5.87 -16.68
C ASP A 91 -11.57 5.99 -15.22
N TYR A 92 -10.26 6.13 -15.00
CA TYR A 92 -9.68 6.36 -13.68
C TYR A 92 -10.20 7.65 -13.02
N ARG A 93 -10.34 8.73 -13.80
CA ARG A 93 -10.92 10.00 -13.31
C ARG A 93 -12.40 9.86 -12.94
N ASP A 94 -13.15 9.07 -13.70
CA ASP A 94 -14.58 8.85 -13.46
C ASP A 94 -14.79 8.08 -12.15
N PHE A 95 -14.05 6.98 -11.93
CA PHE A 95 -14.06 6.26 -10.64
C PHE A 95 -13.74 7.17 -9.45
N ASN A 96 -12.75 8.05 -9.61
CA ASN A 96 -12.37 9.00 -8.56
C ASN A 96 -13.44 10.07 -8.32
N THR A 97 -14.16 10.49 -9.36
CA THR A 97 -15.26 11.45 -9.25
C THR A 97 -16.44 10.85 -8.51
N GLU A 98 -16.84 9.63 -8.87
CA GLU A 98 -17.87 8.85 -8.19
C GLU A 98 -17.51 8.63 -6.71
N PHE A 99 -16.31 8.13 -6.44
CA PHE A 99 -15.81 7.90 -5.09
C PHE A 99 -15.90 9.16 -4.22
N ARG A 100 -15.34 10.28 -4.69
CA ARG A 100 -15.38 11.55 -3.93
C ARG A 100 -16.81 12.07 -3.75
N GLY A 101 -17.69 11.83 -4.73
CA GLY A 101 -19.11 12.14 -4.64
C GLY A 101 -19.79 11.40 -3.50
N SER A 102 -19.64 10.08 -3.44
CA SER A 102 -20.22 9.24 -2.38
C SER A 102 -19.64 9.57 -1.00
N VAL A 103 -18.33 9.81 -0.90
CA VAL A 103 -17.71 10.20 0.39
C VAL A 103 -18.22 11.55 0.90
N ARG A 104 -18.46 12.53 0.02
CA ARG A 104 -19.09 13.81 0.44
C ARG A 104 -20.51 13.60 0.97
N LYS A 105 -21.33 12.81 0.25
CA LYS A 105 -22.71 12.52 0.68
C LYS A 105 -22.75 11.75 1.99
N LEU A 106 -21.84 10.80 2.18
CA LEU A 106 -21.61 10.09 3.44
C LEU A 106 -21.32 11.08 4.58
N ARG A 107 -20.35 11.97 4.38
CA ARG A 107 -19.95 12.98 5.37
C ARG A 107 -21.16 13.85 5.75
N ASP A 108 -21.85 14.40 4.76
CA ASP A 108 -23.00 15.28 4.97
C ASP A 108 -24.18 14.55 5.64
N ALA A 109 -24.35 13.24 5.40
CA ALA A 109 -25.36 12.43 6.07
C ALA A 109 -25.02 12.19 7.55
N ALA A 110 -23.76 11.88 7.85
CA ALA A 110 -23.28 11.71 9.22
C ALA A 110 -23.32 13.03 10.01
N GLU A 111 -22.97 14.17 9.40
CA GLU A 111 -23.10 15.50 10.03
C GLU A 111 -24.55 15.81 10.44
N LYS A 112 -25.54 15.23 9.75
CA LYS A 112 -26.97 15.36 10.04
C LYS A 112 -27.50 14.27 10.98
N GLY A 113 -26.65 13.37 11.47
CA GLY A 113 -27.05 12.22 12.29
C GLY A 113 -27.88 11.17 11.52
N ASN A 114 -27.88 11.19 10.19
CA ASN A 114 -28.62 10.24 9.37
C ASN A 114 -27.72 9.05 9.00
N PHE A 115 -27.53 8.13 9.94
CA PHE A 115 -26.62 6.98 9.79
C PHE A 115 -27.11 5.92 8.79
N ASP A 116 -28.42 5.81 8.58
CA ASP A 116 -28.98 4.95 7.54
C ASP A 116 -28.54 5.43 6.14
N ASN A 117 -28.68 6.73 5.87
CA ASN A 117 -28.19 7.29 4.62
C ASN A 117 -26.66 7.27 4.55
N ALA A 118 -25.96 7.53 5.67
CA ALA A 118 -24.51 7.38 5.73
C ALA A 118 -24.07 5.97 5.29
N THR A 119 -24.75 4.93 5.77
CA THR A 119 -24.50 3.53 5.40
C THR A 119 -24.67 3.30 3.90
N LEU A 120 -25.74 3.82 3.29
CA LEU A 120 -25.96 3.69 1.85
C LEU A 120 -24.85 4.37 1.04
N GLN A 121 -24.47 5.60 1.41
CA GLN A 121 -23.39 6.33 0.73
C GLN A 121 -22.03 5.68 0.95
N TRP A 122 -21.82 5.02 2.09
CA TRP A 122 -20.61 4.24 2.33
C TRP A 122 -20.52 3.03 1.41
N MET A 123 -21.62 2.32 1.18
CA MET A 123 -21.65 1.20 0.22
C MET A 123 -21.33 1.66 -1.21
N ASP A 124 -21.82 2.83 -1.63
CA ASP A 124 -21.47 3.42 -2.93
C ASP A 124 -19.97 3.76 -3.02
N ALA A 125 -19.38 4.26 -1.93
CA ALA A 125 -17.94 4.53 -1.85
C ALA A 125 -17.11 3.22 -1.91
N VAL A 126 -17.55 2.17 -1.22
CA VAL A 126 -16.92 0.84 -1.26
C VAL A 126 -16.99 0.23 -2.66
N LYS A 127 -18.17 0.30 -3.32
CA LYS A 127 -18.33 -0.12 -4.72
C LYS A 127 -17.30 0.58 -5.62
N SER A 128 -17.18 1.91 -5.50
CA SER A 128 -16.20 2.69 -6.27
C SER A 128 -14.77 2.27 -6.00
N CYS A 129 -14.42 1.92 -4.75
CA CYS A 129 -13.09 1.41 -4.41
C CYS A 129 -12.79 0.08 -5.11
N VAL A 130 -13.74 -0.85 -5.10
CA VAL A 130 -13.59 -2.18 -5.71
C VAL A 130 -13.45 -2.07 -7.23
N GLU A 131 -14.32 -1.30 -7.89
CA GLU A 131 -14.27 -1.13 -9.35
C GLU A 131 -12.99 -0.42 -9.80
N CYS A 132 -12.57 0.65 -9.12
CA CYS A 132 -11.29 1.32 -9.39
C CYS A 132 -10.11 0.35 -9.26
N HIS A 133 -10.06 -0.45 -8.20
CA HIS A 133 -8.97 -1.42 -7.99
C HIS A 133 -8.98 -2.55 -9.03
N LYS A 134 -10.16 -2.97 -9.48
CA LYS A 134 -10.30 -3.93 -10.58
C LYS A 134 -9.72 -3.35 -11.88
N TYR A 135 -10.03 -2.10 -12.19
CA TYR A 135 -9.50 -1.39 -13.35
C TYR A 135 -7.98 -1.20 -13.28
N VAL A 136 -7.46 -0.64 -12.18
CA VAL A 136 -6.01 -0.43 -11.99
C VAL A 136 -5.25 -1.75 -12.13
N ARG A 137 -5.79 -2.85 -11.61
CA ARG A 137 -5.17 -4.18 -11.77
C ARG A 137 -5.17 -4.66 -13.22
N SER A 138 -6.22 -4.39 -13.99
CA SER A 138 -6.28 -4.79 -15.40
C SER A 138 -5.34 -3.97 -16.28
N GLN A 139 -4.93 -2.77 -15.86
CA GLN A 139 -3.96 -1.95 -16.60
C GLN A 139 -2.49 -2.37 -16.34
N ARG A 140 -2.21 -3.23 -15.36
CA ARG A 140 -0.84 -3.74 -15.15
C ARG A 140 -0.50 -4.78 -16.22
N PRO A 141 0.66 -4.67 -16.91
CA PRO A 141 1.12 -5.70 -17.82
C PRO A 141 1.21 -7.05 -17.08
N VAL A 142 0.59 -8.09 -17.62
CA VAL A 142 0.76 -9.46 -17.11
C VAL A 142 2.19 -9.88 -17.44
N VAL A 143 3.09 -9.78 -16.45
CA VAL A 143 4.40 -10.43 -16.54
C VAL A 143 4.14 -11.93 -16.40
N LYS A 144 4.07 -12.63 -17.53
CA LYS A 144 4.10 -14.10 -17.58
C LYS A 144 5.51 -14.61 -17.33
#